data_AF-A0A226E520-F1
#
_entry.id   AF-A0A226E520-F1
#
_cell.length_a   1.000
_cell.length_b   1.000
_cell.length_c   1.000
_cell.angle_alpha   90.00
_cell.angle_beta   90.00
_cell.angle_gamma   90.00
#
_symmetry.space_group_name_H-M   'P 1'
#
loop_
_entity.id
_entity.type
_entity.pdbx_description
1 polymer ?
#
loop_
_entity_poly.entity_id
_entity_poly.type
_entity_poly.pdbx_seq_one_letter_code
_entity_poly.pdbx_strand_id
1 'polypeptide(L)'
;MEANEEERLKFWKCVILSEVILSLRNVDDDQPPDPQLMRLDNMLIAEGVAGPDKGGGAAAAQNASAAAATQENAIEHSDYRAKLAQIRQIYSQELEKYEQACSEFTTHVMNLLREQSRTRPITPKEIERMVQIIHRKFSSIQMQLKQSTCEAVMILRSRFLDARGRRGEFVEKSIEMLLKIFVHLWRERQKAGSAEAEEEDDDELGGWEDMSEIGGDKGD
;
A
#
# COMPACT_ATOMS: atom_id res chain seq x y z
N MET A 1 -5.92 21.07 2.81
CA MET A 1 -5.65 19.65 2.47
C MET A 1 -6.81 18.72 2.84
N GLU A 2 -7.63 19.05 3.85
CA GLU A 2 -8.81 18.25 4.28
C GLU A 2 -9.95 18.16 3.24
N ALA A 3 -10.10 19.16 2.35
CA ALA A 3 -11.14 19.16 1.32
C ALA A 3 -11.09 17.96 0.36
N ASN A 4 -9.91 17.35 0.16
CA ASN A 4 -9.73 16.22 -0.76
C ASN A 4 -10.19 14.87 -0.15
N GLU A 5 -10.23 14.77 1.18
CA GLU A 5 -10.62 13.53 1.87
C GLU A 5 -12.15 13.41 1.98
N GLU A 6 -12.83 14.54 2.20
CA GLU A 6 -14.29 14.59 2.23
C GLU A 6 -14.91 14.37 0.83
N GLU A 7 -14.26 14.89 -0.22
CA GLU A 7 -14.65 14.62 -1.61
C GLU A 7 -14.41 13.15 -2.00
N ARG A 8 -13.35 12.52 -1.49
CA ARG A 8 -13.11 11.08 -1.68
C ARG A 8 -14.13 10.21 -0.96
N LEU A 9 -14.57 10.61 0.24
CA LEU A 9 -15.62 9.93 0.98
C LEU A 9 -17.00 10.10 0.30
N LYS A 10 -17.27 11.29 -0.26
CA LYS A 10 -18.45 11.56 -1.10
C LYS A 10 -18.40 10.76 -2.40
N PHE A 11 -17.23 10.66 -3.04
CA PHE A 11 -17.02 9.83 -4.22
C PHE A 11 -17.22 8.34 -3.91
N TRP A 12 -16.68 7.85 -2.79
CA TRP A 12 -16.86 6.48 -2.33
C TRP A 12 -18.33 6.16 -2.02
N LYS A 13 -19.04 7.04 -1.29
CA LYS A 13 -20.48 6.95 -1.09
C LYS A 13 -21.24 6.92 -2.41
N CYS A 14 -20.90 7.80 -3.34
CA CYS A 14 -21.56 7.92 -4.63
C CYS A 14 -21.36 6.67 -5.48
N VAL A 15 -20.13 6.16 -5.59
CA VAL A 15 -19.81 4.94 -6.35
C VAL A 15 -20.52 3.73 -5.74
N ILE A 16 -20.47 3.54 -4.42
CA ILE A 16 -21.18 2.43 -3.76
C ILE A 16 -22.69 2.53 -3.96
N LEU A 17 -23.30 3.69 -3.70
CA LEU A 17 -24.74 3.88 -3.90
C LEU A 17 -25.16 3.66 -5.35
N SER A 18 -24.35 4.09 -6.31
CA SER A 18 -24.61 3.92 -7.75
C SER A 18 -24.52 2.45 -8.18
N GLU A 19 -23.48 1.73 -7.72
CA GLU A 19 -23.25 0.31 -8.04
C GLU A 19 -24.31 -0.59 -7.36
N VAL A 20 -24.73 -0.27 -6.13
CA VAL A 20 -25.83 -0.94 -5.41
C VAL A 20 -27.14 -0.81 -6.20
N ILE A 21 -27.41 0.39 -6.73
CA ILE A 21 -28.61 0.65 -7.53
C ILE A 21 -28.59 -0.15 -8.85
N LEU A 22 -27.42 -0.29 -9.50
CA LEU A 22 -27.28 -1.07 -10.74
C LEU A 22 -27.35 -2.59 -10.52
N SER A 23 -26.80 -3.11 -9.41
CA SER A 23 -26.77 -4.55 -9.13
C SER A 23 -28.13 -5.16 -8.77
N LEU A 24 -29.17 -4.34 -8.58
CA LEU A 24 -30.55 -4.78 -8.32
C LEU A 24 -31.23 -5.50 -9.51
N ARG A 25 -30.62 -5.55 -10.69
CA ARG A 25 -31.25 -6.01 -11.95
C ARG A 25 -31.08 -7.50 -12.30
N ASN A 26 -30.17 -8.25 -11.69
CA ASN A 26 -29.97 -9.66 -12.01
C ASN A 26 -30.33 -10.54 -10.83
N VAL A 27 -31.33 -11.41 -11.03
CA VAL A 27 -31.88 -12.33 -10.03
C VAL A 27 -31.85 -13.72 -10.66
N ASP A 28 -30.73 -14.42 -10.57
CA ASP A 28 -30.68 -15.85 -10.86
C ASP A 28 -30.78 -16.63 -9.54
N ASP A 29 -31.69 -17.60 -9.55
CA ASP A 29 -32.02 -18.51 -8.47
C ASP A 29 -31.01 -19.67 -8.50
N ASP A 30 -30.59 -20.16 -7.32
CA ASP A 30 -29.89 -21.46 -7.16
C ASP A 30 -28.34 -21.49 -7.31
N GLN A 31 -27.62 -20.58 -6.65
CA GLN A 31 -26.15 -20.67 -6.52
C GLN A 31 -25.72 -20.94 -5.06
N PRO A 32 -24.82 -21.91 -4.79
CA PRO A 32 -24.19 -22.11 -3.48
C PRO A 32 -23.52 -20.81 -2.97
N PRO A 33 -23.18 -20.70 -1.65
CA PRO A 33 -22.55 -19.51 -1.11
C PRO A 33 -21.44 -19.02 -2.03
N ASP A 34 -21.59 -17.79 -2.51
CA ASP A 34 -20.82 -17.30 -3.65
C ASP A 34 -19.31 -17.47 -3.36
N PRO A 35 -18.57 -18.24 -4.17
CA PRO A 35 -17.14 -18.43 -3.98
C PRO A 35 -16.38 -17.10 -3.95
N GLN A 36 -16.92 -16.03 -4.56
CA GLN A 36 -16.36 -14.68 -4.47
C GLN A 36 -16.51 -14.10 -3.06
N LEU A 37 -17.67 -14.28 -2.42
CA LEU A 37 -17.93 -13.80 -1.07
C LEU A 37 -16.98 -14.45 -0.05
N MET A 38 -16.78 -15.76 -0.15
CA MET A 38 -15.85 -16.50 0.71
C MET A 38 -14.39 -16.05 0.49
N ARG A 39 -14.01 -15.76 -0.76
CA ARG A 39 -12.69 -15.20 -1.07
C ARG A 39 -12.49 -13.83 -0.44
N LEU A 40 -13.50 -12.96 -0.50
CA LEU A 40 -13.46 -11.64 0.13
C LEU A 40 -13.37 -11.76 1.66
N ASP A 41 -14.10 -12.70 2.27
CA ASP A 41 -14.01 -12.95 3.71
C ASP A 41 -12.62 -13.37 4.16
N ASN A 42 -12.04 -14.35 3.46
CA ASN A 42 -10.67 -14.80 3.74
C ASN A 42 -9.65 -13.66 3.57
N MET A 43 -9.87 -12.77 2.59
CA MET A 43 -9.02 -11.60 2.38
C MET A 43 -9.13 -10.59 3.53
N LEU A 44 -10.35 -10.25 3.95
CA LEU A 44 -10.57 -9.34 5.08
C LEU A 44 -10.02 -9.91 6.39
N ILE A 45 -10.12 -11.23 6.60
CA ILE A 45 -9.53 -11.90 7.76
C ILE A 45 -8.01 -11.83 7.74
N ALA A 46 -7.39 -12.11 6.59
CA ALA A 46 -5.93 -12.06 6.44
C ALA A 46 -5.35 -10.65 6.72
N GLU A 47 -6.08 -9.60 6.32
CA GLU A 47 -5.70 -8.21 6.55
C GLU A 47 -6.12 -7.68 7.94
N GLY A 48 -6.74 -8.56 8.76
CA GLY A 48 -7.21 -8.26 10.12
C GLY A 48 -8.35 -7.24 10.16
N VAL A 49 -9.11 -7.11 9.08
CA VAL A 49 -10.28 -6.24 8.94
C VAL A 49 -11.57 -6.93 9.42
N ALA A 50 -11.68 -8.24 9.20
CA ALA A 50 -12.76 -9.09 9.69
C ALA A 50 -12.22 -10.22 10.57
N GLY A 51 -13.03 -10.74 11.50
CA GLY A 51 -12.68 -11.87 12.37
C GLY A 51 -13.27 -11.75 13.78
N PRO A 52 -13.33 -12.86 14.53
CA PRO A 52 -13.91 -12.91 15.89
C PRO A 52 -13.16 -12.03 16.91
N ASP A 53 -11.98 -11.54 16.53
CA ASP A 53 -11.15 -10.68 17.32
C ASP A 53 -11.52 -9.21 17.14
N LYS A 54 -12.57 -8.78 17.86
CA LYS A 54 -12.65 -7.39 18.36
C LYS A 54 -11.45 -7.14 19.31
N GLY A 55 -10.22 -7.06 18.78
CA GLY A 55 -9.01 -6.67 19.54
C GLY A 55 -7.68 -7.35 19.17
N GLY A 56 -7.69 -8.52 18.52
CA GLY A 56 -6.48 -9.33 18.26
C GLY A 56 -5.75 -9.07 16.94
N GLY A 57 -6.45 -8.61 15.89
CA GLY A 57 -5.85 -8.33 14.57
C GLY A 57 -4.88 -7.13 14.56
N ALA A 58 -4.87 -6.32 15.62
CA ALA A 58 -3.88 -5.28 15.83
C ALA A 58 -2.50 -5.88 16.16
N ALA A 59 -2.45 -6.95 16.96
CA ALA A 59 -1.20 -7.56 17.42
C ALA A 59 -0.45 -8.31 16.31
N ALA A 60 -1.17 -9.02 15.43
CA ALA A 60 -0.55 -9.73 14.30
C ALA A 60 0.04 -8.75 13.25
N ALA A 61 -0.69 -7.67 12.93
CA ALA A 61 -0.18 -6.61 12.05
C ALA A 61 0.97 -5.80 12.70
N GLN A 62 0.97 -5.66 14.03
CA GLN A 62 2.05 -5.04 14.79
C GLN A 62 3.36 -5.85 14.71
N ASN A 63 3.29 -7.17 14.82
CA ASN A 63 4.47 -8.04 14.76
C ASN A 63 5.11 -8.09 13.36
N ALA A 64 4.31 -8.10 12.29
CA ALA A 64 4.84 -8.11 10.92
C ALA A 64 5.54 -6.79 10.53
N SER A 65 5.10 -5.66 11.10
CA SER A 65 5.68 -4.33 10.83
C SER A 65 6.85 -3.96 11.74
N ALA A 66 6.93 -4.54 12.95
CA ALA A 66 8.07 -4.37 13.84
C ALA A 66 9.36 -5.03 13.31
N ALA A 67 9.23 -6.11 12.51
CA ALA A 67 10.37 -6.81 11.93
C ALA A 67 11.05 -6.08 10.74
N ALA A 68 10.45 -4.97 10.23
CA ALA A 68 10.90 -4.29 9.02
C ALA A 68 11.22 -2.79 9.18
N ALA A 69 11.13 -2.24 10.40
CA ALA A 69 11.21 -0.79 10.62
C ALA A 69 12.62 -0.31 10.99
N THR A 70 13.34 0.27 10.03
CA THR A 70 14.43 1.23 10.28
C THR A 70 13.84 2.57 10.76
N GLN A 71 14.57 3.36 11.55
CA GLN A 71 14.07 4.56 12.25
C GLN A 71 13.42 5.62 11.32
N GLU A 72 13.84 5.71 10.04
CA GLU A 72 13.21 6.57 9.02
C GLU A 72 11.87 6.04 8.48
N ASN A 73 11.59 4.74 8.60
CA ASN A 73 10.31 4.13 8.18
C ASN A 73 9.21 4.27 9.24
N ALA A 74 9.52 4.78 10.43
CA ALA A 74 8.59 4.78 11.56
C ALA A 74 7.35 5.65 11.31
N ILE A 75 7.51 6.81 10.67
CA ILE A 75 6.43 7.77 10.40
C ILE A 75 5.52 7.26 9.27
N GLU A 76 6.08 6.69 8.21
CA GLU A 76 5.28 6.10 7.13
C GLU A 76 4.50 4.86 7.59
N HIS A 77 5.10 4.06 8.48
CA HIS A 77 4.41 2.94 9.11
C HIS A 77 3.30 3.39 10.07
N SER A 78 3.45 4.54 10.76
CA SER A 78 2.38 5.07 11.61
C SER A 78 1.18 5.51 10.78
N ASP A 79 1.39 6.19 9.66
CA ASP A 79 0.31 6.63 8.77
C ASP A 79 -0.41 5.47 8.09
N TYR A 80 0.33 4.44 7.67
CA TYR A 80 -0.26 3.21 7.14
C TYR A 80 -1.15 2.53 8.18
N ARG A 81 -0.66 2.38 9.42
CA ARG A 81 -1.44 1.79 10.52
C ARG A 81 -2.69 2.61 10.85
N ALA A 82 -2.57 3.93 10.90
CA ALA A 82 -3.71 4.82 11.15
C ALA A 82 -4.79 4.68 10.08
N LYS A 83 -4.40 4.68 8.80
CA LYS A 83 -5.32 4.50 7.67
C LYS A 83 -5.95 3.11 7.63
N LEU A 84 -5.18 2.07 7.95
CA LEU A 84 -5.73 0.71 8.07
C LEU A 84 -6.74 0.62 9.22
N ALA A 85 -6.45 1.23 10.37
CA ALA A 85 -7.40 1.31 11.48
C ALA A 85 -8.69 2.06 11.10
N GLN A 86 -8.58 3.13 10.31
CA GLN A 86 -9.74 3.85 9.77
C GLN A 86 -10.59 2.97 8.85
N ILE A 87 -9.97 2.21 7.93
CA ILE A 87 -10.69 1.26 7.06
C ILE A 87 -11.44 0.21 7.89
N ARG A 88 -10.79 -0.32 8.94
CA ARG A 88 -11.42 -1.27 9.88
C ARG A 88 -12.62 -0.67 10.58
N GLN A 89 -12.48 0.56 11.08
CA GLN A 89 -13.56 1.27 11.75
C GLN A 89 -14.75 1.50 10.81
N ILE A 90 -14.51 2.00 9.61
CA ILE A 90 -15.57 2.24 8.61
C ILE A 90 -16.28 0.92 8.27
N TYR A 91 -15.54 -0.15 7.99
CA TYR A 91 -16.13 -1.45 7.71
C TYR A 91 -17.02 -1.94 8.87
N SER A 92 -16.54 -1.84 10.12
CA SER A 92 -17.32 -2.27 11.29
C SER A 92 -18.61 -1.46 11.47
N GLN A 93 -18.56 -0.14 11.26
CA GLN A 93 -19.74 0.73 11.37
C GLN A 93 -20.75 0.46 10.26
N GLU A 94 -20.29 0.28 9.02
CA GLU A 94 -21.17 -0.01 7.89
C GLU A 94 -21.76 -1.42 7.99
N LEU A 95 -21.02 -2.40 8.54
CA LEU A 95 -21.53 -3.74 8.79
C LEU A 95 -22.65 -3.73 9.84
N GLU A 96 -22.50 -2.97 10.92
CA GLU A 96 -23.54 -2.82 11.95
C GLU A 96 -24.83 -2.20 11.37
N LYS A 97 -24.69 -1.14 10.55
CA LYS A 97 -25.85 -0.54 9.85
C LYS A 97 -26.52 -1.53 8.90
N TYR A 98 -25.73 -2.32 8.18
CA TYR A 98 -26.24 -3.37 7.30
C TYR A 98 -27.03 -4.42 8.08
N GLU A 99 -26.48 -4.94 9.19
CA GLU A 99 -27.14 -5.93 10.04
C GLU A 99 -28.45 -5.38 10.64
N GLN A 100 -28.42 -4.14 11.13
CA GLN A 100 -29.60 -3.45 11.64
C GLN A 100 -30.68 -3.32 10.55
N ALA A 101 -30.33 -2.80 9.37
CA ALA A 101 -31.26 -2.64 8.26
C ALA A 101 -31.85 -3.99 7.79
N CYS A 102 -31.04 -5.05 7.75
CA CYS A 102 -31.48 -6.40 7.40
C CYS A 102 -32.50 -6.93 8.42
N SER A 103 -32.22 -6.76 9.71
CA SER A 103 -33.11 -7.20 10.80
C SER A 103 -34.44 -6.45 10.81
N GLU A 104 -34.38 -5.12 10.72
CA GLU A 104 -35.57 -4.25 10.71
C GLU A 104 -36.46 -4.55 9.50
N PHE A 105 -35.87 -4.65 8.30
CA PHE A 105 -36.61 -4.92 7.08
C PHE A 105 -37.24 -6.32 7.09
N THR A 106 -36.48 -7.34 7.52
CA THR A 106 -37.00 -8.72 7.63
C THR A 106 -38.16 -8.79 8.62
N THR A 107 -38.03 -8.12 9.78
CA THR A 107 -39.09 -8.03 10.79
C THR A 107 -40.33 -7.34 10.23
N HIS A 108 -40.14 -6.22 9.52
CA HIS A 108 -41.24 -5.48 8.92
C HIS A 108 -42.01 -6.32 7.90
N VAL A 109 -41.30 -7.00 6.98
CA VAL A 109 -41.93 -7.88 5.99
C VAL A 109 -42.65 -9.06 6.66
N MET A 110 -42.04 -9.67 7.67
CA MET A 110 -42.67 -10.77 8.41
C MET A 110 -43.96 -10.34 9.12
N ASN A 111 -43.98 -9.15 9.72
CA ASN A 111 -45.18 -8.60 10.34
C ASN A 111 -46.27 -8.33 9.30
N LEU A 112 -45.90 -7.73 8.16
CA LEU A 112 -46.83 -7.43 7.07
C LEU A 112 -47.46 -8.71 6.51
N LEU A 113 -46.67 -9.76 6.26
CA LEU A 113 -47.16 -11.03 5.73
C LEU A 113 -48.09 -11.74 6.72
N ARG A 114 -47.81 -11.67 8.03
CA ARG A 114 -48.69 -12.20 9.08
C ARG A 114 -50.01 -11.44 9.18
N GLU A 115 -50.01 -10.13 8.93
CA GLU A 115 -51.21 -9.31 8.95
C GLU A 115 -52.06 -9.56 7.71
N GLN A 116 -51.44 -9.66 6.54
CA GLN A 116 -52.12 -10.00 5.29
C GLN A 116 -52.73 -11.40 5.32
N SER A 117 -52.06 -12.38 5.95
CA SER A 117 -52.55 -13.76 6.03
C SER A 117 -53.89 -13.90 6.79
N ARG A 118 -54.29 -12.88 7.57
CA ARG A 118 -55.57 -12.85 8.29
C ARG A 118 -56.75 -12.49 7.39
N THR A 119 -56.51 -11.79 6.29
CA THR A 119 -57.56 -11.32 5.36
C THR A 119 -57.61 -12.14 4.08
N ARG A 120 -56.51 -12.80 3.73
CA ARG A 120 -56.40 -13.70 2.58
C ARG A 120 -55.52 -14.90 2.97
N PRO A 121 -55.86 -16.13 2.58
CA PRO A 121 -55.00 -17.28 2.85
C PRO A 121 -53.67 -17.13 2.09
N ILE A 122 -52.58 -16.96 2.84
CA ILE A 122 -51.19 -16.96 2.32
C ILE A 122 -50.56 -18.29 2.73
N THR A 123 -49.94 -18.99 1.78
CA THR A 123 -49.28 -20.27 2.06
C THR A 123 -47.95 -20.01 2.76
N PRO A 124 -47.56 -20.78 3.79
CA PRO A 124 -46.26 -20.62 4.45
C PRO A 124 -45.06 -20.66 3.48
N LYS A 125 -45.15 -21.47 2.42
CA LYS A 125 -44.15 -21.53 1.33
C LYS A 125 -43.94 -20.21 0.59
N GLU A 126 -44.93 -19.32 0.58
CA GLU A 126 -44.82 -18.01 -0.05
C GLU A 126 -44.08 -17.01 0.85
N ILE A 127 -44.34 -17.09 2.16
CA ILE A 127 -43.63 -16.31 3.17
C ILE A 127 -42.14 -16.68 3.16
N GLU A 128 -41.82 -17.97 3.12
CA GLU A 128 -40.44 -18.47 3.00
C GLU A 128 -39.74 -17.94 1.75
N ARG A 129 -40.39 -18.01 0.58
CA ARG A 129 -39.85 -17.47 -0.68
C ARG A 129 -39.55 -15.97 -0.58
N MET A 130 -40.45 -15.18 0.01
CA MET A 130 -40.23 -13.73 0.17
C MET A 130 -39.04 -13.44 1.09
N VAL A 131 -38.92 -14.12 2.23
CA VAL A 131 -37.78 -13.97 3.14
C VAL A 131 -36.46 -14.38 2.46
N GLN A 132 -36.47 -15.45 1.66
CA GLN A 132 -35.29 -15.86 0.88
C GLN A 132 -34.87 -14.81 -0.15
N ILE A 133 -35.81 -14.21 -0.89
CA ILE A 133 -35.53 -13.13 -1.85
C ILE A 133 -34.88 -11.94 -1.14
N ILE A 134 -35.34 -11.63 0.07
CA ILE A 134 -34.79 -10.55 0.89
C ILE A 134 -33.36 -10.84 1.29
N HIS A 135 -33.08 -12.02 1.85
CA HIS A 135 -31.72 -12.41 2.24
C HIS A 135 -30.75 -12.39 1.06
N ARG A 136 -31.18 -12.77 -0.14
CA ARG A 136 -30.35 -12.67 -1.36
C ARG A 136 -30.02 -11.22 -1.70
N LYS A 137 -31.01 -10.33 -1.66
CA LYS A 137 -30.79 -8.89 -1.91
C LYS A 137 -29.81 -8.28 -0.90
N PHE A 138 -29.95 -8.62 0.38
CA PHE A 138 -29.01 -8.19 1.41
C PHE A 138 -27.61 -8.81 1.23
N SER A 139 -27.52 -10.07 0.83
CA SER A 139 -26.23 -10.73 0.55
C SER A 139 -25.43 -10.01 -0.55
N SER A 140 -26.09 -9.48 -1.59
CA SER A 140 -25.44 -8.66 -2.62
C SER A 140 -24.86 -7.36 -2.05
N ILE A 141 -25.60 -6.67 -1.17
CA ILE A 141 -25.12 -5.47 -0.49
C ILE A 141 -23.92 -5.80 0.40
N GLN A 142 -23.97 -6.91 1.13
CA GLN A 142 -22.86 -7.39 1.96
C GLN A 142 -21.62 -7.70 1.13
N MET A 143 -21.78 -8.30 -0.04
CA MET A 143 -20.69 -8.57 -0.98
C MET A 143 -20.01 -7.27 -1.43
N GLN A 144 -20.79 -6.25 -1.82
CA GLN A 144 -20.27 -4.95 -2.24
C GLN A 144 -19.53 -4.22 -1.11
N LEU A 145 -20.05 -4.30 0.12
CA LEU A 145 -19.36 -3.74 1.29
C LEU A 145 -17.99 -4.41 1.50
N LYS A 146 -17.94 -5.75 1.44
CA LYS A 146 -16.67 -6.49 1.58
C LYS A 146 -15.71 -6.20 0.43
N GLN A 147 -16.21 -6.12 -0.80
CA GLN A 147 -15.41 -5.81 -1.99
C GLN A 147 -14.77 -4.43 -1.89
N SER A 148 -15.56 -3.39 -1.65
CA SER A 148 -15.05 -2.02 -1.52
C SER A 148 -14.02 -1.88 -0.39
N THR A 149 -14.20 -2.62 0.70
CA THR A 149 -13.24 -2.68 1.81
C THR A 149 -11.93 -3.37 1.39
N CYS A 150 -12.01 -4.50 0.69
CA CYS A 150 -10.83 -5.18 0.13
C CYS A 150 -10.05 -4.29 -0.84
N GLU A 151 -10.75 -3.60 -1.74
CA GLU A 151 -10.15 -2.67 -2.69
C GLU A 151 -9.44 -1.51 -1.98
N ALA A 152 -10.05 -0.94 -0.93
CA ALA A 152 -9.42 0.10 -0.12
C ALA A 152 -8.11 -0.38 0.54
N VAL A 153 -8.08 -1.61 1.07
CA VAL A 153 -6.87 -2.22 1.63
C VAL A 153 -5.81 -2.47 0.55
N MET A 154 -6.21 -2.98 -0.62
CA MET A 154 -5.30 -3.21 -1.74
C MET A 154 -4.65 -1.91 -2.21
N ILE A 155 -5.42 -0.82 -2.34
CA ILE A 155 -4.90 0.50 -2.70
C ILE A 155 -3.92 0.99 -1.64
N LEU A 156 -4.27 0.89 -0.35
CA LEU A 156 -3.41 1.32 0.74
C LEU A 156 -2.07 0.56 0.72
N ARG A 157 -2.10 -0.76 0.52
CA ARG A 157 -0.92 -1.62 0.44
C ARG A 157 -0.05 -1.30 -0.78
N SER A 158 -0.66 -1.08 -1.94
CA SER A 158 0.05 -0.68 -3.16
C SER A 158 0.79 0.64 -2.99
N ARG A 159 0.11 1.66 -2.44
CA ARG A 159 0.71 2.98 -2.17
C ARG A 159 1.88 2.90 -1.19
N PHE A 160 1.76 2.04 -0.17
CA PHE A 160 2.83 1.82 0.80
C PHE A 160 4.07 1.17 0.17
N LEU A 161 3.87 0.14 -0.67
CA LEU A 161 4.98 -0.55 -1.35
C LEU A 161 5.65 0.32 -2.41
N ASP A 162 4.89 1.14 -3.13
CA ASP A 162 5.40 2.11 -4.12
C ASP A 162 6.29 3.19 -3.48
N ALA A 163 5.86 3.75 -2.35
CA ALA A 163 6.67 4.72 -1.59
C ALA A 163 8.01 4.12 -1.13
N ARG A 164 8.02 2.85 -0.74
CA ARG A 164 9.24 2.12 -0.38
C ARG A 164 10.15 1.87 -1.60
N GLY A 165 9.56 1.47 -2.74
CA GLY A 165 10.30 1.21 -3.98
C GLY A 165 11.04 2.45 -4.49
N ARG A 166 10.36 3.60 -4.56
CA ARG A 166 10.96 4.86 -5.01
C ARG A 166 12.13 5.34 -4.14
N ARG A 167 12.10 5.07 -2.83
CA ARG A 167 13.22 5.37 -1.94
C ARG A 167 14.43 4.48 -2.20
N GLY A 168 14.21 3.18 -2.46
CA GLY A 168 15.27 2.27 -2.89
C GLY A 168 15.97 2.76 -4.17
N GLU A 169 15.18 3.13 -5.18
CA GLU A 169 15.72 3.66 -6.44
C GLU A 169 16.49 4.98 -6.27
N PHE A 170 16.03 5.87 -5.41
CA PHE A 170 16.72 7.13 -5.14
C PHE A 170 18.06 6.92 -4.41
N VAL A 171 18.08 6.00 -3.44
CA VAL A 171 19.29 5.65 -2.70
C VAL A 171 20.31 5.00 -3.62
N GLU A 172 19.88 4.07 -4.47
CA GLU A 172 20.74 3.43 -5.46
C GLU A 172 21.38 4.44 -6.42
N LYS A 173 20.57 5.34 -7.00
CA LYS A 173 21.05 6.42 -7.88
C LYS A 173 22.01 7.38 -7.16
N SER A 174 21.73 7.69 -5.90
CA SER A 174 22.56 8.58 -5.10
C SER A 174 23.92 7.95 -4.77
N ILE A 175 23.93 6.67 -4.40
CA ILE A 175 25.16 5.88 -4.19
C ILE A 175 25.96 5.79 -5.49
N GLU A 176 25.30 5.51 -6.62
CA GLU A 176 25.96 5.45 -7.93
C GLU A 176 26.64 6.78 -8.29
N MET A 177 25.97 7.90 -8.07
CA MET A 177 26.52 9.23 -8.33
C MET A 177 27.71 9.55 -7.41
N LEU A 178 27.60 9.24 -6.12
CA LEU A 178 28.68 9.43 -5.16
C LEU A 178 29.89 8.55 -5.49
N LEU A 179 29.66 7.29 -5.91
CA LEU A 179 30.74 6.40 -6.34
C LEU A 179 31.45 6.94 -7.59
N LYS A 180 30.69 7.47 -8.56
CA LYS A 180 31.26 8.10 -9.76
C LYS A 180 32.14 9.29 -9.39
N ILE A 181 31.68 10.16 -8.51
CA ILE A 181 32.44 11.31 -8.01
C ILE A 181 33.70 10.84 -7.27
N PHE A 182 33.56 9.85 -6.38
CA PHE A 182 34.69 9.31 -5.63
C PHE A 182 35.79 8.74 -6.54
N VAL A 183 35.41 7.93 -7.54
CA VAL A 183 36.35 7.38 -8.53
C VAL A 183 36.98 8.48 -9.38
N HIS A 184 36.21 9.51 -9.75
CA HIS A 184 36.73 10.66 -10.50
C HIS A 184 37.80 11.42 -9.71
N LEU A 185 37.49 11.81 -8.48
CA LEU A 185 38.41 12.52 -7.58
C LEU A 185 39.64 11.67 -7.24
N TRP A 186 39.45 10.36 -7.03
CA TRP A 186 40.57 9.43 -6.79
C TRP A 186 41.50 9.36 -8.01
N ARG A 187 40.96 9.32 -9.22
CA ARG A 187 41.73 9.32 -10.48
C ARG A 187 42.46 10.65 -10.71
N GLU A 188 41.81 11.79 -10.44
CA GLU A 188 42.46 13.11 -10.50
C GLU A 188 43.61 13.22 -9.50
N ARG A 189 43.43 12.72 -8.28
CA ARG A 189 44.49 12.70 -7.25
C ARG A 189 45.68 11.82 -7.66
N GLN A 190 45.45 10.68 -8.29
CA GLN A 190 46.53 9.83 -8.81
C GLN A 190 47.30 10.51 -9.97
N LYS A 191 46.58 11.24 -10.84
CA LYS A 191 47.23 12.03 -11.90
C LYS A 191 48.07 13.17 -11.34
N ALA A 192 47.57 13.89 -10.32
CA ALA A 192 48.31 14.95 -9.66
C ALA A 192 49.60 14.42 -9.00
N GLY A 193 49.54 13.28 -8.32
CA GLY A 193 50.73 12.66 -7.72
C GLY A 193 51.71 12.05 -8.72
N SER A 194 51.30 11.78 -9.97
CA SER A 194 52.19 11.33 -11.04
C SER A 194 52.81 12.51 -11.81
N ALA A 195 52.14 13.66 -11.88
CA ALA A 195 52.66 14.88 -12.49
C ALA A 195 53.74 15.55 -11.63
N GLU A 196 53.63 15.45 -10.29
CA GLU A 196 54.68 15.88 -9.36
C GLU A 196 55.95 15.00 -9.43
N ALA A 197 55.86 13.77 -9.98
CA ALA A 197 57.00 12.86 -10.10
C ALA A 197 57.76 12.98 -11.44
N GLU A 198 57.24 13.70 -12.44
CA GLU A 198 57.92 13.96 -13.72
C GLU A 198 58.59 15.35 -13.77
N GLU A 199 58.46 16.19 -12.74
CA GLU A 199 59.12 17.51 -12.65
C GLU A 199 60.46 17.47 -11.87
N GLU A 200 60.88 16.30 -11.36
CA GLU A 200 62.10 16.16 -10.54
C GLU A 200 63.31 15.55 -11.28
N ASP A 201 63.18 15.18 -12.56
CA ASP A 201 64.22 14.47 -13.33
C ASP A 201 65.00 15.32 -14.37
N ASP A 202 64.74 16.63 -14.49
CA ASP A 202 65.38 17.47 -15.53
C ASP A 202 66.61 18.30 -15.04
N ASP A 203 66.97 18.28 -13.74
CA ASP A 203 68.02 19.15 -13.18
C ASP A 203 69.42 18.51 -12.98
N GLU A 204 69.67 17.26 -13.40
CA GLU A 204 70.94 16.56 -13.10
C GLU A 204 71.72 16.03 -14.32
N LEU A 205 71.71 16.72 -15.47
CA LEU A 205 72.58 16.37 -16.63
C LEU A 205 73.24 17.56 -17.34
N GLY A 206 73.86 18.48 -16.58
CA GLY A 206 74.61 19.62 -17.15
C GLY A 206 76.01 19.87 -16.58
N GLY A 207 76.58 18.94 -15.80
CA GLY A 207 77.67 19.26 -14.88
C GLY A 207 78.99 18.48 -15.00
N TRP A 208 79.35 17.87 -16.15
CA TRP A 208 80.60 17.10 -16.26
C TRP A 208 81.21 17.12 -17.68
N GLU A 209 81.67 18.28 -18.15
CA GLU A 209 82.62 18.52 -19.25
C GLU A 209 82.84 20.04 -19.19
N ASP A 210 83.97 20.66 -18.82
CA ASP A 210 85.33 20.44 -19.24
C ASP A 210 86.22 21.28 -18.28
N MET A 211 86.98 20.61 -17.41
CA MET A 211 87.86 21.26 -16.43
C MET A 211 89.26 20.63 -16.54
N SER A 212 89.86 20.83 -17.71
CA SER A 212 91.25 20.46 -17.96
C SER A 212 91.85 21.32 -19.08
N GLU A 213 92.40 22.48 -18.74
CA GLU A 213 93.70 23.00 -19.24
C GLU A 213 93.98 24.43 -18.72
N ILE A 214 94.60 24.53 -17.55
CA ILE A 214 95.44 25.68 -17.18
C ILE A 214 96.70 25.12 -16.50
N GLY A 215 97.87 25.30 -17.12
CA GLY A 215 99.14 25.15 -16.40
C GLY A 215 100.44 24.93 -17.20
N GLY A 216 100.90 25.94 -17.95
CA GLY A 216 102.30 26.44 -17.98
C GLY A 216 103.44 25.61 -18.61
N ASP A 217 104.30 26.23 -19.45
CA ASP A 217 105.59 26.87 -19.08
C ASP A 217 106.46 27.22 -20.33
N LYS A 218 107.01 28.45 -20.33
CA LYS A 218 108.27 29.02 -20.89
C LYS A 218 108.84 28.82 -22.32
N GLY A 219 109.36 29.95 -22.82
CA GLY A 219 110.51 30.15 -23.74
C GLY A 219 110.12 30.97 -24.99
N ASP A 220 110.61 32.16 -25.32
CA ASP A 220 111.82 32.96 -25.00
C ASP A 220 111.48 34.41 -24.60
#